data_AF-A0A9Q3DWL0-F1
#
_entry.id   AF-A0A9Q3DWL0-F1
#
_cell.length_a   1.000
_cell.length_b   1.000
_cell.length_c   1.000
_cell.angle_alpha   90.00
_cell.angle_beta   90.00
_cell.angle_gamma   90.00
#
_symmetry.space_group_name_H-M   'P 1'
#
loop_
_entity.id
_entity.type
_entity.pdbx_description
1 polymer ?
#
loop_
_entity_poly.entity_id
_entity_poly.type
_entity_poly.pdbx_seq_one_letter_code
_entity_poly.pdbx_strand_id
1 'polypeptide(L)'
;MEFIRGIEMIKEYFELPERLVTARFNTSLTRSAHRWYIKLRQAHGHQSWTWWKNHIINKWANDAWSFKVETVFESGKFNADKDKDLPWFCQQKDILKELYPDMSEFMIHRKILRQCGGDLMNAVKIRTTEKSSAEDIINILEEVTTRTTIGSSRLNLKTRLNTPSKDSVDKNSKQNSNNFKYKWADIIKKCHICQSTTHLANTCPKRGKINETDIEKEPDFEKEDNIIQENSDDKSSIFSESSKDI
;
A
#
# COMPACT_ATOMS: atom_id res chain seq x y z
N MET A 1 20.72 3.78 -6.24
CA MET A 1 20.88 3.03 -7.51
C MET A 1 20.71 3.89 -8.76
N GLU A 2 19.84 4.90 -8.75
CA GLU A 2 19.63 5.81 -9.91
C GLU A 2 20.90 6.42 -10.50
N PHE A 3 21.88 6.82 -9.67
CA PHE A 3 23.16 7.35 -10.14
C PHE A 3 23.92 6.34 -11.03
N ILE A 4 23.98 5.07 -10.60
CA ILE A 4 24.66 4.00 -11.34
C ILE A 4 23.90 3.72 -12.65
N ARG A 5 22.56 3.62 -12.58
CA ARG A 5 21.69 3.41 -13.75
C ARG A 5 21.86 4.51 -14.80
N GLY A 6 21.92 5.77 -14.36
CA GLY A 6 22.16 6.91 -15.24
C GLY A 6 23.53 6.86 -15.93
N ILE A 7 24.57 6.43 -15.22
CA ILE A 7 25.90 6.22 -15.82
C ILE A 7 25.87 5.08 -16.85
N GLU A 8 25.22 3.97 -16.52
CA GLU A 8 25.10 2.81 -17.43
C GLU A 8 24.37 3.18 -18.72
N MET A 9 23.26 3.91 -18.60
CA MET A 9 22.51 4.42 -19.74
C MET A 9 23.34 5.33 -20.63
N ILE A 10 24.14 6.24 -20.06
CA ILE A 10 25.04 7.12 -20.82
C ILE A 10 26.19 6.32 -21.45
N LYS A 11 26.76 5.36 -20.72
CA LYS A 11 27.83 4.50 -21.23
C LYS A 11 27.35 3.69 -22.43
N GLU A 12 26.14 3.13 -22.35
CA GLU A 12 25.49 2.36 -23.41
C GLU A 12 25.16 3.26 -24.62
N TYR A 13 24.45 4.37 -24.40
CA TYR A 13 23.97 5.23 -25.48
C TYR A 13 25.10 5.88 -26.31
N PHE A 14 26.20 6.25 -25.66
CA PHE A 14 27.34 6.90 -26.32
C PHE A 14 28.55 5.98 -26.52
N GLU A 15 28.39 4.67 -26.26
CA GLU A 15 29.46 3.66 -26.35
C GLU A 15 30.76 4.11 -25.65
N LEU A 16 30.63 4.76 -24.48
CA LEU A 16 31.77 5.43 -23.85
C LEU A 16 32.80 4.42 -23.33
N PRO A 17 34.09 4.61 -23.66
CA PRO A 17 35.17 3.88 -23.01
C PRO A 17 35.14 4.08 -21.49
N GLU A 18 35.41 3.02 -20.72
CA GLU A 18 35.32 3.05 -19.25
C GLU A 18 36.22 4.11 -18.60
N ARG A 19 37.35 4.42 -19.24
CA ARG A 19 38.25 5.51 -18.81
C ARG A 19 37.57 6.88 -18.81
N LEU A 20 36.65 7.14 -19.75
CA LEU A 20 35.93 8.40 -19.83
C LEU A 20 34.81 8.46 -18.79
N VAL A 21 34.12 7.34 -18.58
CA VAL A 21 33.11 7.20 -17.51
C VAL A 21 33.74 7.53 -16.15
N THR A 22 34.87 6.90 -15.84
CA THR A 22 35.59 7.09 -14.58
C THR A 22 36.25 8.46 -14.46
N ALA A 23 36.65 9.10 -15.57
CA ALA A 23 37.14 10.48 -15.56
C ALA A 23 36.04 11.48 -15.21
N ARG A 24 34.79 11.26 -15.67
CA ARG A 24 33.65 12.12 -15.32
C ARG A 24 33.31 12.11 -13.82
N PHE A 25 33.73 11.12 -13.05
CA PHE A 25 33.49 11.13 -11.59
C PHE A 25 34.11 12.34 -10.89
N ASN A 26 35.19 12.87 -11.46
CA ASN A 26 35.80 14.09 -10.93
C ASN A 26 34.86 15.31 -11.00
N THR A 27 33.93 15.33 -11.96
CA THR A 27 32.95 16.43 -12.13
C THR A 27 31.55 16.06 -11.67
N SER A 28 31.17 14.78 -11.72
CA SER A 28 29.83 14.31 -11.35
C SER A 28 29.66 14.08 -9.84
N LEU A 29 30.72 13.67 -9.13
CA LEU A 29 30.66 13.48 -7.69
C LEU A 29 30.93 14.81 -6.98
N THR A 30 30.23 15.05 -5.89
CA THR A 30 30.38 16.29 -5.10
C THR A 30 30.74 15.99 -3.65
N ARG A 31 31.39 16.96 -2.99
CA ARG A 31 31.66 16.97 -1.54
C ARG A 31 32.33 15.68 -1.03
N SER A 32 31.65 14.94 -0.17
CA SER A 32 32.18 13.72 0.47
C SER A 32 32.42 12.59 -0.53
N ALA A 33 31.54 12.44 -1.53
CA ALA A 33 31.70 11.44 -2.57
C ALA A 33 32.88 11.74 -3.48
N HIS A 34 33.09 13.02 -3.80
CA HIS A 34 34.27 13.46 -4.56
C HIS A 34 35.58 13.17 -3.81
N ARG A 35 35.66 13.55 -2.53
CA ARG A 35 36.84 13.27 -1.69
C ARG A 35 37.14 11.78 -1.57
N TRP A 36 36.10 10.96 -1.39
CA TRP A 36 36.24 9.51 -1.38
C TRP A 36 36.81 8.97 -2.70
N TYR A 37 36.28 9.45 -3.83
CA TYR A 37 36.72 9.04 -5.15
C TYR A 37 38.19 9.39 -5.39
N ILE A 38 38.62 10.63 -5.09
CA ILE A 38 40.01 11.05 -5.28
C ILE A 38 40.95 10.19 -4.44
N LYS A 39 40.65 9.96 -3.16
CA LYS A 39 41.47 9.13 -2.27
C LYS A 39 41.58 7.70 -2.79
N LEU A 40 40.45 7.10 -3.21
CA LEU A 40 40.44 5.73 -3.67
C LEU A 40 41.15 5.57 -5.02
N ARG A 41 41.00 6.54 -5.93
CA ARG A 41 41.70 6.58 -7.22
C ARG A 41 43.21 6.76 -7.05
N GLN A 42 43.65 7.56 -6.09
CA GLN A 42 45.08 7.71 -5.77
C GLN A 42 45.69 6.39 -5.26
N ALA A 43 44.94 5.62 -4.47
CA ALA A 43 45.43 4.35 -3.91
C ALA A 43 45.44 3.19 -4.92
N HIS A 44 44.42 3.07 -5.78
CA HIS A 44 44.24 1.92 -6.67
C HIS A 44 44.47 2.23 -8.16
N GLY A 45 44.76 3.47 -8.52
CA GLY A 45 45.05 3.87 -9.90
C GLY A 45 43.82 3.81 -10.82
N HIS A 46 44.05 3.40 -12.07
CA HIS A 46 42.99 3.25 -13.08
C HIS A 46 42.31 1.89 -12.91
N GLN A 47 41.00 1.89 -12.79
CA GLN A 47 40.18 0.70 -12.56
C GLN A 47 38.97 0.69 -13.50
N SER A 48 38.42 -0.50 -13.75
CA SER A 48 37.26 -0.70 -14.62
C SER A 48 35.98 -0.11 -14.03
N TRP A 49 34.98 0.12 -14.88
CA TRP A 49 33.66 0.58 -14.42
C TRP A 49 33.03 -0.41 -13.44
N THR A 50 33.12 -1.72 -13.72
CA THR A 50 32.60 -2.76 -12.83
C THR A 50 33.20 -2.68 -11.43
N TRP A 51 34.51 -2.44 -11.33
CA TRP A 51 35.19 -2.26 -10.05
C TRP A 51 34.63 -1.05 -9.29
N TRP A 52 34.49 0.09 -9.97
CA TRP A 52 33.91 1.30 -9.38
C TRP A 52 32.44 1.12 -8.97
N LYS A 53 31.63 0.48 -9.81
CA LYS A 53 30.23 0.16 -9.51
C LYS A 53 30.11 -0.63 -8.20
N ASN A 54 30.92 -1.67 -8.03
CA ASN A 54 30.95 -2.47 -6.81
C ASN A 54 31.36 -1.65 -5.59
N HIS A 55 32.40 -0.81 -5.71
CA HIS A 55 32.83 0.06 -4.61
C HIS A 55 31.79 1.12 -4.23
N ILE A 56 31.05 1.66 -5.21
CA ILE A 56 29.95 2.59 -4.96
C ILE A 56 28.82 1.88 -4.20
N ILE A 57 28.42 0.69 -4.67
CA ILE A 57 27.38 -0.11 -4.01
C ILE A 57 27.79 -0.42 -2.56
N ASN A 58 29.00 -0.95 -2.35
CA ASN A 58 29.47 -1.30 -1.01
C ASN A 58 29.56 -0.08 -0.07
N LYS A 59 29.86 1.12 -0.60
CA LYS A 59 30.02 2.33 0.22
C LYS A 59 28.69 2.97 0.60
N TRP A 60 27.72 2.98 -0.31
CA TRP A 60 26.48 3.77 -0.16
C TRP A 60 25.18 2.97 -0.18
N ALA A 61 25.17 1.78 -0.76
CA ALA A 61 24.04 0.85 -0.78
C ALA A 61 24.32 -0.35 0.15
N ASN A 62 24.71 -0.05 1.38
CA ASN A 62 24.93 -1.06 2.42
C ASN A 62 23.62 -1.41 3.16
N ASP A 63 23.65 -2.44 4.01
CA ASP A 63 22.46 -2.91 4.74
C ASP A 63 21.76 -1.82 5.54
N ALA A 64 22.52 -0.89 6.13
CA ALA A 64 21.95 0.23 6.88
C ALA A 64 21.19 1.21 5.98
N TRP A 65 21.60 1.36 4.72
CA TRP A 65 20.84 2.11 3.72
C TRP A 65 19.61 1.33 3.28
N SER A 66 19.73 0.03 2.99
CA SER A 66 18.61 -0.82 2.58
C SER A 66 17.51 -0.82 3.64
N PHE A 67 17.88 -0.99 4.91
CA PHE A 67 16.96 -0.93 6.04
C PHE A 67 16.24 0.43 6.14
N LYS A 68 16.95 1.54 5.93
CA LYS A 68 16.32 2.88 5.93
C LYS A 68 15.32 3.03 4.80
N VAL A 69 15.67 2.61 3.60
CA VAL A 69 14.79 2.70 2.43
C VAL A 69 13.57 1.78 2.58
N GLU A 70 13.75 0.58 3.13
CA GLU A 70 12.67 -0.34 3.48
C GLU A 70 11.74 0.25 4.55
N THR A 71 12.30 0.88 5.58
CA THR A 71 11.50 1.58 6.60
C THR A 71 10.66 2.72 5.99
N VAL A 72 11.20 3.46 5.02
CA VAL A 72 10.46 4.50 4.28
C VAL A 72 9.31 3.88 3.47
N PHE A 73 9.53 2.74 2.84
CA PHE A 73 8.47 1.99 2.14
C PHE A 73 7.37 1.51 3.10
N GLU A 74 7.75 0.89 4.21
CA GLU A 74 6.82 0.31 5.19
C GLU A 74 5.95 1.36 5.89
N SER A 75 6.53 2.51 6.21
CA SER A 75 5.83 3.64 6.81
C SER A 75 5.01 4.46 5.80
N GLY A 76 5.28 4.31 4.51
CA GLY A 76 4.63 5.01 3.40
C GLY A 76 3.22 4.53 3.07
N LYS A 77 2.34 4.40 4.08
CA LYS A 77 0.92 4.06 3.87
C LYS A 77 0.20 5.16 3.09
N PHE A 78 -0.63 4.75 2.15
CA PHE A 78 -1.43 5.71 1.37
C PHE A 78 -2.57 6.29 2.21
N ASN A 79 -2.79 7.59 2.10
CA ASN A 79 -3.91 8.28 2.70
C ASN A 79 -4.64 9.14 1.65
N ALA A 80 -5.86 8.74 1.28
CA ALA A 80 -6.64 9.42 0.24
C ALA A 80 -7.00 10.89 0.57
N ASP A 81 -6.93 11.31 1.84
CA ASP A 81 -7.20 12.70 2.22
C ASP A 81 -5.95 13.60 2.15
N LYS A 82 -4.75 13.03 2.15
CA LYS A 82 -3.48 13.77 2.24
C LYS A 82 -2.61 13.61 1.01
N ASP A 83 -2.55 12.39 0.48
CA ASP A 83 -1.67 12.00 -0.60
C ASP A 83 -2.35 12.20 -1.95
N LYS A 84 -1.54 12.51 -2.96
CA LYS A 84 -1.98 12.48 -4.36
C LYS A 84 -1.60 11.14 -4.96
N ASP A 85 -2.52 10.51 -5.68
CA ASP A 85 -2.38 9.13 -6.16
C ASP A 85 -1.10 8.94 -7.00
N LEU A 86 -0.91 9.78 -8.03
CA LEU A 86 0.23 9.70 -8.95
C LEU A 86 1.59 9.89 -8.26
N PRO A 87 1.89 11.03 -7.58
CA PRO A 87 3.18 11.23 -6.93
C PRO A 87 3.51 10.16 -5.88
N TRP A 88 2.53 9.76 -5.09
CA TRP A 88 2.73 8.73 -4.07
C TRP A 88 3.05 7.38 -4.71
N PHE A 89 2.30 6.96 -5.73
CA PHE A 89 2.53 5.69 -6.40
C PHE A 89 3.91 5.64 -7.07
N CYS A 90 4.30 6.70 -7.78
CA CYS A 90 5.63 6.81 -8.38
C CYS A 90 6.73 6.71 -7.33
N GLN A 91 6.60 7.41 -6.20
CA GLN A 91 7.57 7.34 -5.10
C GLN A 91 7.72 5.91 -4.56
N GLN A 92 6.61 5.20 -4.31
CA GLN A 92 6.65 3.82 -3.81
C GLN A 92 7.26 2.86 -4.85
N LYS A 93 6.96 3.07 -6.14
CA LYS A 93 7.55 2.30 -7.25
C LYS A 93 9.06 2.49 -7.34
N ASP A 94 9.54 3.72 -7.21
CA ASP A 94 10.98 4.03 -7.27
C ASP A 94 11.73 3.41 -6.08
N ILE A 95 11.16 3.50 -4.88
CA ILE A 95 11.71 2.87 -3.67
C ILE A 95 11.86 1.34 -3.88
N LEU A 96 10.81 0.68 -4.38
CA LEU A 96 10.84 -0.77 -4.59
C LEU A 96 11.81 -1.20 -5.69
N LYS A 97 11.93 -0.43 -6.78
CA LYS A 97 12.94 -0.68 -7.83
C LYS A 97 14.35 -0.52 -7.32
N GLU A 98 14.56 0.39 -6.37
CA GLU A 98 15.85 0.62 -5.76
C GLU A 98 16.24 -0.48 -4.76
N LEU A 99 15.26 -1.05 -4.03
CA LEU A 99 15.48 -2.20 -3.13
C LEU A 99 15.57 -3.54 -3.86
N TYR A 100 14.76 -3.74 -4.90
CA TYR A 100 14.63 -5.02 -5.59
C TYR A 100 14.63 -4.82 -7.12
N PRO A 101 15.80 -4.60 -7.74
CA PRO A 101 15.90 -4.35 -9.18
C PRO A 101 15.34 -5.47 -10.06
N ASP A 102 15.44 -6.72 -9.58
CA ASP A 102 15.03 -7.92 -10.33
C ASP A 102 13.56 -8.30 -10.08
N MET A 103 12.81 -7.49 -9.32
CA MET A 103 11.40 -7.76 -9.05
C MET A 103 10.53 -7.46 -10.26
N SER A 104 9.63 -8.39 -10.60
CA SER A 104 8.68 -8.16 -11.69
C SER A 104 7.76 -6.98 -11.40
N GLU A 105 7.38 -6.27 -12.47
CA GLU A 105 6.51 -5.08 -12.36
C GLU A 105 5.17 -5.40 -11.67
N PHE A 106 4.60 -6.57 -11.98
CA PHE A 106 3.42 -7.07 -11.29
C PHE A 106 3.61 -7.22 -9.76
N MET A 107 4.77 -7.73 -9.32
CA MET A 107 5.06 -7.86 -7.89
C MET A 107 5.30 -6.52 -7.22
N ILE A 108 5.92 -5.57 -7.92
CA ILE A 108 6.04 -4.18 -7.47
C ILE A 108 4.65 -3.59 -7.25
N HIS A 109 3.77 -3.68 -8.26
CA HIS A 109 2.39 -3.19 -8.18
C HIS A 109 1.64 -3.82 -7.01
N ARG A 110 1.74 -5.14 -6.83
CA ARG A 110 1.13 -5.86 -5.72
C ARG A 110 1.63 -5.39 -4.35
N LYS A 111 2.94 -5.12 -4.21
CA LYS A 111 3.51 -4.57 -2.97
C LYS A 111 3.00 -3.16 -2.69
N ILE A 112 2.91 -2.30 -3.70
CA ILE A 112 2.37 -0.93 -3.54
C ILE A 112 0.91 -0.97 -3.12
N LEU A 113 0.08 -1.80 -3.74
CA LEU A 113 -1.35 -1.90 -3.38
C LEU A 113 -1.58 -2.37 -1.94
N ARG A 114 -0.67 -3.18 -1.38
CA ARG A 114 -0.70 -3.53 0.06
C ARG A 114 -0.48 -2.32 0.97
N GLN A 115 0.17 -1.25 0.49
CA GLN A 115 0.34 -0.01 1.23
C GLN A 115 -0.91 0.87 1.22
N CYS A 116 -1.85 0.65 0.29
CA CYS A 116 -3.19 1.26 0.35
C CYS A 116 -4.03 0.66 1.48
N GLY A 117 -3.96 -0.67 1.63
CA GLY A 117 -4.66 -1.40 2.69
C GLY A 117 -6.19 -1.42 2.55
N GLY A 118 -6.83 -2.25 3.39
CA GLY A 118 -8.28 -2.31 3.57
C GLY A 118 -9.09 -2.43 2.28
N ASP A 119 -10.23 -1.73 2.26
CA ASP A 119 -11.17 -1.74 1.14
C ASP A 119 -10.61 -1.06 -0.12
N LEU A 120 -9.68 -0.11 0.04
CA LEU A 120 -9.07 0.58 -1.09
C LEU A 120 -8.21 -0.38 -1.92
N MET A 121 -7.39 -1.19 -1.25
CA MET A 121 -6.61 -2.25 -1.91
C MET A 121 -7.54 -3.19 -2.70
N ASN A 122 -8.64 -3.64 -2.10
CA ASN A 122 -9.57 -4.57 -2.74
C ASN A 122 -10.29 -3.93 -3.93
N ALA A 123 -10.75 -2.69 -3.76
CA ALA A 123 -11.43 -1.94 -4.81
C ALA A 123 -10.54 -1.74 -6.04
N VAL A 124 -9.28 -1.39 -5.85
CA VAL A 124 -8.33 -1.26 -6.97
C VAL A 124 -8.01 -2.63 -7.55
N LYS A 125 -7.70 -3.62 -6.71
CA LYS A 125 -7.31 -4.97 -7.14
C LYS A 125 -8.34 -5.64 -8.05
N ILE A 126 -9.64 -5.52 -7.73
CA ILE A 126 -10.73 -6.14 -8.53
C ILE A 126 -10.83 -5.51 -9.94
N ARG A 127 -10.36 -4.27 -10.10
CA ARG A 127 -10.38 -3.53 -11.37
C ARG A 127 -9.08 -3.66 -12.17
N THR A 128 -8.03 -4.24 -11.57
CA THR A 128 -6.71 -4.42 -12.18
C THR A 128 -6.48 -5.86 -12.59
N THR A 129 -5.66 -6.07 -13.63
CA THR A 129 -5.21 -7.39 -14.06
C THR A 129 -3.70 -7.53 -13.82
N GLU A 130 -3.15 -8.74 -13.96
CA GLU A 130 -1.70 -8.96 -13.82
C GLU A 130 -0.87 -8.18 -14.86
N LYS A 131 -1.49 -7.80 -15.99
CA LYS A 131 -0.87 -7.04 -17.08
C LYS A 131 -1.11 -5.54 -16.99
N SER A 132 -1.81 -5.06 -15.94
CA SER A 132 -2.08 -3.64 -15.77
C SER A 132 -0.78 -2.86 -15.60
N SER A 133 -0.65 -1.80 -16.39
CA SER A 133 0.46 -0.85 -16.29
C SER A 133 0.37 -0.03 -15.00
N ALA A 134 1.43 0.69 -14.65
CA ALA A 134 1.39 1.59 -13.51
C ALA A 134 0.33 2.69 -13.72
N GLU A 135 0.22 3.19 -14.94
CA GLU A 135 -0.71 4.20 -15.37
C GLU A 135 -2.16 3.72 -15.19
N ASP A 136 -2.47 2.49 -15.59
CA ASP A 136 -3.79 1.89 -15.38
C ASP A 136 -4.15 1.83 -13.90
N ILE A 137 -3.21 1.39 -13.06
CA ILE A 137 -3.43 1.27 -11.62
C ILE A 137 -3.62 2.64 -10.98
N ILE A 138 -2.83 3.64 -11.38
CA ILE A 138 -2.96 5.01 -10.89
C ILE A 138 -4.31 5.60 -11.28
N ASN A 139 -4.73 5.44 -12.54
CA ASN A 139 -6.03 5.94 -13.01
C ASN A 139 -7.20 5.30 -12.23
N ILE A 140 -7.12 3.99 -11.97
CA ILE A 140 -8.11 3.27 -11.16
C ILE A 140 -8.07 3.74 -9.71
N LEU A 141 -6.89 3.96 -9.14
CA LEU A 141 -6.72 4.45 -7.77
C LEU A 141 -7.35 5.84 -7.62
N GLU A 142 -7.05 6.75 -8.53
CA GLU A 142 -7.65 8.10 -8.60
C GLU A 142 -9.18 8.01 -8.80
N GLU A 143 -9.67 7.12 -9.67
CA GLU A 143 -11.09 6.92 -9.86
C GLU A 143 -11.78 6.48 -8.56
N VAL A 144 -11.20 5.52 -7.84
CA VAL A 144 -11.77 5.02 -6.58
C VAL A 144 -11.75 6.11 -5.50
N THR A 145 -10.64 6.83 -5.34
CA THR A 145 -10.49 7.86 -4.31
C THR A 145 -11.35 9.10 -4.59
N THR A 146 -11.58 9.44 -5.86
CA THR A 146 -12.40 10.60 -6.25
C THR A 146 -13.90 10.29 -6.29
N ARG A 147 -14.29 9.11 -6.76
CA ARG A 147 -15.72 8.74 -6.93
C ARG A 147 -16.33 8.08 -5.70
N THR A 148 -15.52 7.61 -4.76
CA THR A 148 -15.98 6.94 -3.55
C THR A 148 -15.39 7.58 -2.30
N THR A 149 -15.91 7.23 -1.13
CA THR A 149 -15.31 7.62 0.16
C THR A 149 -14.32 6.56 0.67
N ILE A 150 -13.95 5.58 -0.16
CA ILE A 150 -13.06 4.48 0.21
C ILE A 150 -11.64 5.02 0.37
N GLY A 151 -10.98 4.67 1.50
CA GLY A 151 -9.63 5.14 1.83
C GLY A 151 -9.57 6.56 2.41
N SER A 152 -10.68 7.31 2.40
CA SER A 152 -10.81 8.56 3.15
C SER A 152 -11.10 8.24 4.62
N SER A 153 -10.38 8.89 5.53
CA SER A 153 -10.62 8.80 6.98
C SER A 153 -11.90 9.55 7.39
N ARG A 154 -12.64 10.15 6.44
CA ARG A 154 -13.90 10.86 6.69
C ARG A 154 -15.06 9.89 6.89
N LEU A 155 -14.93 8.99 7.85
CA LEU A 155 -16.06 8.59 8.68
C LEU A 155 -16.42 9.77 9.60
N ASN A 156 -16.94 10.85 9.03
CA ASN A 156 -17.62 11.92 9.76
C ASN A 156 -18.71 12.53 8.86
N LEU A 157 -19.88 11.88 8.91
CA LEU A 157 -21.21 12.45 9.15
C LEU A 157 -21.42 13.95 8.81
N LYS A 158 -22.51 14.22 8.07
CA LYS A 158 -23.04 15.53 7.59
C LYS A 158 -22.32 15.98 6.31
N THR A 159 -22.90 15.87 5.12
CA THR A 159 -23.98 16.75 4.65
C THR A 159 -24.35 16.31 3.24
N ARG A 160 -25.43 15.56 3.05
CA ARG A 160 -26.14 15.46 1.76
C ARG A 160 -27.64 15.32 2.03
N LEU A 161 -28.19 16.34 2.66
CA LEU A 161 -29.61 16.67 2.58
C LEU A 161 -29.70 18.12 2.11
N ASN A 162 -29.42 18.34 0.83
CA ASN A 162 -29.91 19.51 0.14
C ASN A 162 -31.13 19.06 -0.67
N THR A 163 -32.30 19.10 -0.04
CA THR A 163 -33.58 19.21 -0.74
C THR A 163 -34.04 20.67 -0.67
N PRO A 164 -34.60 21.23 -1.76
CA PRO A 164 -34.80 22.66 -1.88
C PRO A 164 -36.10 23.15 -1.24
N SER A 165 -36.00 24.36 -0.68
CA SER A 165 -36.98 25.45 -0.56
C SER A 165 -38.38 25.18 0.03
N LYS A 166 -38.72 25.96 1.06
CA LYS A 166 -39.95 26.77 1.07
C LYS A 166 -39.83 27.94 2.06
N ASP A 167 -40.30 29.09 1.58
CA ASP A 167 -40.26 30.43 2.16
C ASP A 167 -40.94 30.56 3.53
N SER A 168 -40.46 31.49 4.37
CA SER A 168 -41.25 32.62 4.90
C SER A 168 -40.49 33.51 5.92
N VAL A 169 -40.31 34.77 5.52
CA VAL A 169 -40.56 36.03 6.25
C VAL A 169 -39.95 36.29 7.65
N ASP A 170 -39.03 37.27 7.66
CA ASP A 170 -38.72 38.36 8.60
C ASP A 170 -39.04 38.29 10.12
N LYS A 171 -38.03 38.60 10.95
CA LYS A 171 -37.81 39.96 11.53
C LYS A 171 -36.62 40.02 12.50
N ASN A 172 -35.89 41.13 12.39
CA ASN A 172 -34.83 41.62 13.28
C ASN A 172 -35.25 41.70 14.76
N SER A 173 -34.34 41.31 15.67
CA SER A 173 -34.15 41.98 16.96
C SER A 173 -32.74 41.74 17.52
N LYS A 174 -32.08 42.81 17.95
CA LYS A 174 -30.73 42.85 18.52
C LYS A 174 -30.74 42.45 20.00
N GLN A 175 -29.67 41.75 20.40
CA GLN A 175 -28.91 41.78 21.67
C GLN A 175 -29.67 42.09 22.98
N ASN A 176 -29.57 41.21 24.00
CA ASN A 176 -28.54 41.30 25.06
C ASN A 176 -28.62 40.17 26.13
N SER A 177 -27.47 39.96 26.80
CA SER A 177 -27.20 39.39 28.13
C SER A 177 -27.45 37.90 28.50
N ASN A 178 -26.34 37.18 28.62
CA ASN A 178 -25.90 36.30 29.72
C ASN A 178 -26.94 35.59 30.60
N ASN A 179 -27.08 34.27 30.45
CA ASN A 179 -26.71 33.29 31.51
C ASN A 179 -26.87 31.82 31.06
N PHE A 180 -25.88 31.01 31.45
CA PHE A 180 -25.85 29.56 31.69
C PHE A 180 -27.12 28.72 31.37
N LYS A 181 -26.98 27.75 30.46
CA LYS A 181 -27.15 26.28 30.73
C LYS A 181 -27.09 25.48 29.43
N TYR A 182 -26.21 24.48 29.41
CA TYR A 182 -26.12 23.44 28.39
C TYR A 182 -27.50 22.77 28.15
N LYS A 183 -28.08 22.96 26.96
CA LYS A 183 -29.30 22.26 26.52
C LYS A 183 -28.92 20.89 25.92
N TRP A 184 -28.69 19.92 26.81
CA TRP A 184 -28.71 18.47 26.48
C TRP A 184 -30.01 17.83 27.00
N ALA A 185 -31.13 18.56 26.92
CA ALA A 185 -32.36 18.21 27.63
C ALA A 185 -33.45 17.51 26.79
N ASP A 186 -33.23 17.19 25.50
CA ASP A 186 -34.31 16.63 24.66
C ASP A 186 -33.97 15.30 23.94
N ILE A 187 -33.04 14.51 24.47
CA ILE A 187 -32.97 13.08 24.10
C ILE A 187 -33.05 12.25 25.37
N ILE A 188 -34.20 12.29 26.05
CA ILE A 188 -34.55 11.26 27.03
C ILE A 188 -34.76 9.97 26.22
N LYS A 189 -33.69 9.17 26.10
CA LYS A 189 -33.74 7.85 25.45
C LYS A 189 -34.64 6.94 26.28
N LYS A 190 -35.91 6.84 25.90
CA LYS A 190 -36.86 5.87 26.45
C LYS A 190 -36.42 4.46 26.04
N CYS A 191 -36.57 3.51 26.96
CA CYS A 191 -36.41 2.10 26.67
C CYS A 191 -37.34 1.70 25.52
N HIS A 192 -36.81 1.21 24.40
CA HIS A 192 -37.66 0.84 23.26
C HIS A 192 -38.54 -0.41 23.50
N ILE A 193 -38.31 -1.13 24.60
CA ILE A 193 -39.09 -2.34 24.98
C ILE A 193 -40.29 -1.99 25.85
N CYS A 194 -40.14 -1.08 26.82
CA CYS A 194 -41.21 -0.76 27.78
C CYS A 194 -41.55 0.73 27.87
N GLN A 195 -40.90 1.56 27.05
CA GLN A 195 -41.04 3.02 26.96
C GLN A 195 -40.71 3.80 28.26
N SER A 196 -40.19 3.12 29.29
CA SER A 196 -39.71 3.76 30.52
C SER A 196 -38.46 4.61 30.26
N THR A 197 -38.33 5.70 31.02
CA THR A 197 -37.16 6.59 31.02
C THR A 197 -36.10 6.18 32.05
N THR A 198 -36.38 5.19 32.90
CA THR A 198 -35.52 4.79 34.03
C THR A 198 -34.39 3.83 33.66
N HIS A 199 -34.38 3.29 32.44
CA HIS A 199 -33.36 2.35 31.95
C HIS A 199 -33.33 2.32 30.42
N LEU A 200 -32.28 1.70 29.85
CA LEU A 200 -32.13 1.49 28.40
C LEU A 200 -32.59 0.07 28.02
N ALA A 201 -32.89 -0.17 26.74
CA ALA A 201 -33.45 -1.44 26.25
C ALA A 201 -32.58 -2.68 26.60
N ASN A 202 -31.26 -2.50 26.70
CA ASN A 202 -30.32 -3.56 27.07
C ASN A 202 -30.48 -4.05 28.52
N THR A 203 -31.00 -3.20 29.41
CA THR A 203 -31.18 -3.42 30.85
C THR A 203 -32.66 -3.48 31.23
N CYS A 204 -33.54 -3.72 30.25
CA CYS A 204 -34.98 -3.74 30.47
C CYS A 204 -35.40 -5.01 31.23
N PRO A 205 -36.10 -4.90 32.38
CA PRO A 205 -36.61 -6.05 33.12
C PRO A 205 -37.75 -6.78 32.39
N LYS A 206 -38.33 -6.16 31.34
CA LYS A 206 -39.31 -6.80 30.44
C LYS A 206 -38.66 -7.49 29.24
N ARG A 207 -37.33 -7.47 29.14
CA ARG A 207 -36.62 -8.24 28.11
C ARG A 207 -36.75 -9.72 28.47
N GLY A 208 -37.60 -10.44 27.75
CA GLY A 208 -37.80 -11.88 27.95
C GLY A 208 -36.46 -12.61 27.90
N LYS A 209 -36.25 -13.55 28.82
CA LYS A 209 -35.10 -14.45 28.82
C LYS A 209 -35.20 -15.31 27.56
N ILE A 210 -34.30 -15.11 26.61
CA ILE A 210 -34.16 -16.02 25.47
C ILE A 210 -33.31 -17.17 25.97
N ASN A 211 -33.96 -18.26 26.35
CA ASN A 211 -33.48 -19.64 26.32
C ASN A 211 -34.57 -20.54 26.88
N GLU A 212 -35.41 -21.11 26.01
CA GLU A 212 -35.98 -22.45 26.14
C GLU A 212 -36.59 -22.86 24.78
N THR A 213 -36.48 -24.15 24.51
CA THR A 213 -36.35 -24.86 23.23
C THR A 213 -37.64 -25.08 22.44
N ASP A 214 -37.52 -25.34 21.13
CA ASP A 214 -38.17 -26.52 20.54
C ASP A 214 -37.39 -27.05 19.33
N ILE A 215 -37.08 -28.35 19.44
CA ILE A 215 -36.41 -29.22 18.48
C ILE A 215 -37.52 -29.85 17.65
N GLU A 216 -37.56 -29.60 16.34
CA GLU A 216 -38.26 -30.45 15.39
C GLU A 216 -37.27 -31.02 14.36
N LYS A 217 -37.43 -32.32 14.14
CA LYS A 217 -36.50 -33.26 13.53
C LYS A 217 -36.38 -33.12 12.02
N GLU A 218 -35.21 -33.52 11.51
CA GLU A 218 -34.90 -33.74 10.09
C GLU A 218 -35.84 -34.77 9.41
N PRO A 219 -35.73 -34.91 8.08
CA PRO A 219 -35.02 -36.11 7.66
C PRO A 219 -33.99 -35.90 6.55
N ASP A 220 -32.82 -36.52 6.80
CA ASP A 220 -32.02 -37.40 5.95
C ASP A 220 -31.67 -36.97 4.51
N PHE A 221 -30.40 -36.65 4.31
CA PHE A 221 -29.64 -37.08 3.13
C PHE A 221 -28.37 -37.80 3.58
N GLU A 222 -28.38 -39.12 3.48
CA GLU A 222 -27.22 -39.99 3.68
C GLU A 222 -26.25 -39.89 2.49
N LYS A 223 -25.00 -39.51 2.83
CA LYS A 223 -23.69 -40.07 2.49
C LYS A 223 -23.33 -40.49 1.04
N GLU A 224 -22.30 -39.78 0.57
CA GLU A 224 -21.04 -40.26 -0.05
C GLU A 224 -21.01 -41.60 -0.79
N ASP A 225 -20.54 -41.55 -2.04
CA ASP A 225 -19.53 -42.48 -2.54
C ASP A 225 -18.50 -41.73 -3.41
N ASN A 226 -17.23 -41.85 -3.00
CA ASN A 226 -16.04 -41.58 -3.80
C ASN A 226 -15.92 -42.60 -4.95
N ILE A 227 -15.26 -42.23 -6.06
CA ILE A 227 -14.20 -43.00 -6.76
C ILE A 227 -13.83 -42.27 -8.08
N ILE A 228 -12.58 -42.51 -8.52
CA ILE A 228 -11.90 -42.20 -9.80
C ILE A 228 -11.07 -40.89 -9.77
N GLN A 229 -9.76 -40.85 -10.03
CA GLN A 229 -8.67 -41.82 -10.14
C GLN A 229 -7.41 -40.96 -10.34
N GLU A 230 -6.33 -41.26 -9.64
CA GLU A 230 -5.00 -40.73 -9.94
C GLU A 230 -4.59 -41.12 -11.36
N ASN A 231 -4.08 -40.17 -12.12
CA ASN A 231 -3.18 -40.40 -13.24
C ASN A 231 -2.17 -39.25 -13.29
N SER A 232 -1.13 -39.39 -12.48
CA SER A 232 0.18 -38.80 -12.76
C SER A 232 0.94 -39.79 -13.63
N ASP A 233 1.26 -39.41 -14.86
CA ASP A 233 2.49 -39.80 -15.54
C ASP A 233 2.61 -38.96 -16.82
N ASP A 234 3.57 -38.04 -16.85
CA ASP A 234 4.58 -38.11 -17.90
C ASP A 234 5.81 -37.22 -17.63
N LYS A 235 6.95 -37.91 -17.74
CA LYS A 235 8.26 -37.51 -18.26
C LYS A 235 9.42 -37.07 -17.35
N SER A 236 10.50 -37.80 -17.63
CA SER A 236 11.93 -37.45 -17.68
C SER A 236 12.72 -37.75 -16.41
N SER A 237 13.46 -38.87 -16.41
CA SER A 237 14.84 -38.98 -16.89
C SER A 237 15.82 -38.32 -15.93
N ILE A 238 16.35 -39.11 -14.99
CA ILE A 238 17.60 -38.78 -14.30
C ILE A 238 18.61 -39.88 -14.59
N PHE A 239 19.70 -39.38 -15.12
CA PHE A 239 20.92 -39.98 -15.61
C PHE A 239 21.70 -40.67 -14.47
N SER A 240 22.27 -41.82 -14.80
CA SER A 240 23.16 -42.62 -13.95
C SER A 240 24.49 -41.89 -13.68
N GLU A 241 24.85 -41.79 -12.41
CA GLU A 241 26.20 -41.46 -11.96
C GLU A 241 26.89 -42.77 -11.55
N SER A 242 27.86 -43.21 -12.35
CA SER A 242 28.75 -44.33 -12.00
C SER A 242 30.12 -43.75 -11.68
N SER A 243 30.60 -44.06 -10.48
CA SER A 243 31.95 -43.79 -10.01
C SER A 243 32.62 -45.12 -9.67
N LYS A 244 33.92 -45.18 -10.02
CA LYS A 244 34.95 -46.19 -9.68
C LYS A 244 35.06 -47.38 -10.63
N ASP A 245 36.20 -47.49 -11.33
CA ASP A 245 37.37 -48.25 -10.86
C ASP A 245 38.54 -48.16 -11.86
N ILE A 246 39.76 -48.18 -11.29
CA ILE A 246 41.12 -48.31 -11.89
C ILE A 246 41.79 -47.03 -12.41
#